data_AF-A0A516R8K4-F1
#
_entry.id   AF-A0A516R8K4-F1
#
_cell.length_a   1.000
_cell.length_b   1.000
_cell.length_c   1.000
_cell.angle_alpha   90.00
_cell.angle_beta   90.00
_cell.angle_gamma   90.00
#
_symmetry.space_group_name_H-M   'P 1'
#
loop_
_entity.id
_entity.type
_entity.pdbx_description
1 polymer ?
#
loop_
_entity_poly.entity_id
_entity_poly.type
_entity_poly.pdbx_seq_one_letter_code
_entity_poly.pdbx_strand_id
1 'polypeptide(L)'
;MAHPLCPCRGIPCSRPVRSAITDLTAGLRSFSMDEKRGKVNKVNTSVGGALLAGVIVATSALPAVADSAPAVTSADVRTGSGGAIRTQTADTLLPMVSKAKRLKVLKSLTSKGERSVTAWYKHLGKYQTGSNKYKFVWKTDYCSGPATEKQPGGYDFSLDCHRHDFGYRNYKKYVGGYGFKKYHRKRIDDVFLQDMRSECKRKFWGDPLPPALRKKMRAACNKTAKTYYDTVRTFGHL
;
A
#
# COMPACT_ATOMS: atom_id res chain seq x y z
N MET A 1 -36.55 40.13 25.85
CA MET A 1 -35.21 39.54 25.67
C MET A 1 -35.38 38.21 24.97
N ALA A 2 -34.70 38.03 23.84
CA ALA A 2 -34.85 36.88 22.94
C ALA A 2 -34.26 35.59 23.53
N HIS A 3 -34.98 34.47 23.39
CA HIS A 3 -34.45 33.13 23.68
C HIS A 3 -33.72 32.56 22.44
N PRO A 4 -32.56 31.89 22.59
CA PRO A 4 -31.92 31.23 21.46
C PRO A 4 -32.62 29.91 21.12
N LEU A 5 -32.92 29.75 19.82
CA LEU A 5 -33.43 28.53 19.21
C LEU A 5 -32.34 27.45 19.13
N CYS A 6 -32.67 26.22 19.51
CA CYS A 6 -31.82 25.04 19.41
C CYS A 6 -32.26 24.21 18.18
N PRO A 7 -31.39 23.90 17.19
CA PRO A 7 -31.78 23.08 16.06
C PRO A 7 -31.34 21.62 16.29
N CYS A 8 -32.22 20.79 16.84
CA CYS A 8 -32.06 19.34 16.79
C CYS A 8 -33.43 18.66 16.59
N ARG A 9 -33.50 17.88 15.52
CA ARG A 9 -34.63 17.03 15.11
C ARG A 9 -35.09 16.13 16.27
N GLY A 10 -36.34 16.32 16.71
CA GLY A 10 -37.32 15.24 16.83
C GLY A 10 -37.11 14.11 17.84
N ILE A 11 -36.55 14.34 19.04
CA ILE A 11 -36.62 13.37 20.15
C ILE A 11 -36.84 14.12 21.48
N PRO A 12 -37.87 13.77 22.29
CA PRO A 12 -38.11 14.45 23.56
C PRO A 12 -37.08 14.07 24.64
N CYS A 13 -36.54 15.09 25.31
CA CYS A 13 -35.71 14.95 26.50
C CYS A 13 -36.58 14.63 27.72
N SER A 14 -36.47 13.41 28.24
CA SER A 14 -37.04 13.01 29.53
C SER A 14 -35.93 12.78 30.56
N ARG A 15 -36.17 13.33 31.76
CA ARG A 15 -35.34 13.42 32.96
C ARG A 15 -35.09 12.07 33.67
N PRO A 16 -34.26 12.01 34.74
CA PRO A 16 -33.43 10.87 35.08
C PRO A 16 -34.15 9.81 35.93
N VAL A 17 -33.80 8.53 35.73
CA VAL A 17 -34.19 7.44 36.64
C VAL A 17 -33.01 7.11 37.55
N ARG A 18 -33.25 7.26 38.85
CA ARG A 18 -32.38 6.89 39.97
C ARG A 18 -32.79 5.50 40.47
N SER A 19 -31.79 4.69 40.83
CA SER A 19 -31.84 3.48 41.67
C SER A 19 -32.70 2.29 41.22
N ALA A 20 -32.04 1.14 41.02
CA ALA A 20 -32.23 -0.08 41.82
C ALA A 20 -31.54 -1.27 41.13
N ILE A 21 -30.36 -1.68 41.59
CA ILE A 21 -29.93 -3.09 41.51
C ILE A 21 -29.24 -3.43 42.82
N THR A 22 -30.02 -4.06 43.69
CA THR A 22 -29.64 -4.86 44.84
C THR A 22 -28.87 -6.12 44.39
N ASP A 23 -27.87 -6.46 45.21
CA ASP A 23 -27.31 -7.77 45.51
C ASP A 23 -27.51 -8.94 44.53
N LEU A 24 -26.39 -9.43 43.99
CA LEU A 24 -26.21 -10.85 43.73
C LEU A 24 -24.77 -11.27 44.08
N THR A 25 -24.53 -11.48 45.36
CA THR A 25 -23.39 -12.26 45.87
C THR A 25 -23.73 -13.75 45.77
N ALA A 26 -23.07 -14.50 44.89
CA ALA A 26 -22.79 -15.93 45.07
C ALA A 26 -21.93 -16.46 43.91
N GLY A 27 -20.82 -17.14 44.23
CA GLY A 27 -20.22 -18.11 43.31
C GLY A 27 -18.74 -17.93 42.93
N LEU A 28 -17.86 -17.49 43.84
CA LEU A 28 -16.43 -17.80 43.68
C LEU A 28 -16.20 -19.29 43.97
N ARG A 29 -16.04 -20.11 42.93
CA ARG A 29 -15.31 -21.38 43.03
C ARG A 29 -13.90 -21.16 42.51
N SER A 30 -12.95 -21.35 43.41
CA SER A 30 -11.51 -21.41 43.16
C SER A 30 -11.18 -22.35 42.01
N PHE A 31 -10.61 -21.83 40.93
CA PHE A 31 -9.85 -22.64 39.98
C PHE A 31 -8.39 -22.60 40.41
N SER A 32 -7.96 -23.71 41.01
CA SER A 32 -6.56 -24.05 41.23
C SER A 32 -5.88 -24.21 39.87
N MET A 33 -4.90 -23.36 39.54
CA MET A 33 -4.03 -23.59 38.39
C MET A 33 -2.81 -24.36 38.86
N ASP A 34 -2.81 -25.66 38.60
CA ASP A 34 -1.67 -26.55 38.76
C ASP A 34 -0.54 -26.15 37.78
N GLU A 35 0.57 -25.69 38.34
CA GLU A 35 1.82 -25.40 37.63
C GLU A 35 2.48 -26.71 37.17
N LYS A 36 2.23 -27.12 35.92
CA LYS A 36 3.06 -28.15 35.26
C LYS A 36 4.18 -27.51 34.45
N ARG A 37 5.32 -27.39 35.12
CA ARG A 37 6.65 -27.07 34.57
C ARG A 37 7.09 -28.16 33.58
N GLY A 38 6.83 -27.95 32.28
CA GLY A 38 7.37 -28.78 31.21
C GLY A 38 8.85 -28.50 30.97
N LYS A 39 9.70 -29.49 31.21
CA LYS A 39 11.13 -29.50 30.80
C LYS A 39 11.20 -29.47 29.27
N VAL A 40 11.82 -28.43 28.73
CA VAL A 40 12.23 -28.36 27.32
C VAL A 40 13.48 -29.23 27.15
N ASN A 41 13.32 -30.38 26.50
CA ASN A 41 14.46 -31.20 26.09
C ASN A 41 15.13 -30.56 24.87
N LYS A 42 16.43 -30.32 25.01
CA LYS A 42 17.33 -29.82 23.98
C LYS A 42 17.54 -30.91 22.93
N VAL A 43 16.87 -30.83 21.78
CA VAL A 43 17.16 -31.70 20.64
C VAL A 43 18.33 -31.08 19.88
N ASN A 44 19.48 -31.73 20.02
CA ASN A 44 20.69 -31.45 19.26
C ASN A 44 20.66 -32.39 18.05
N THR A 45 20.43 -31.87 16.85
CA THR A 45 20.57 -32.65 15.61
C THR A 45 21.63 -32.01 14.73
N SER A 46 22.75 -32.72 14.65
CA SER A 46 23.89 -32.44 13.80
C SER A 46 23.62 -32.87 12.35
N VAL A 47 24.15 -32.07 11.42
CA VAL A 47 24.88 -32.46 10.21
C VAL A 47 24.35 -33.66 9.42
N GLY A 48 23.83 -33.37 8.23
CA GLY A 48 23.70 -34.31 7.14
C GLY A 48 23.82 -33.55 5.82
N GLY A 49 25.04 -33.43 5.32
CA GLY A 49 25.30 -32.95 3.97
C GLY A 49 24.87 -34.01 2.96
N ALA A 50 24.15 -33.60 1.93
CA ALA A 50 23.94 -34.38 0.73
C ALA A 50 24.08 -33.46 -0.49
N LEU A 51 25.23 -33.59 -1.15
CA LEU A 51 25.47 -33.10 -2.50
C LEU A 51 24.59 -33.91 -3.46
N LEU A 52 23.77 -33.24 -4.26
CA LEU A 52 23.29 -33.80 -5.52
C LEU A 52 23.58 -32.78 -6.62
N ALA A 53 24.67 -33.06 -7.31
CA ALA A 53 24.95 -32.52 -8.63
C ALA A 53 23.89 -33.05 -9.61
N GLY A 54 23.31 -32.15 -10.40
CA GLY A 54 22.34 -32.48 -11.44
C GLY A 54 22.37 -31.40 -12.51
N VAL A 55 23.41 -31.45 -13.34
CA VAL A 55 23.53 -30.66 -14.57
C VAL A 55 22.59 -31.27 -15.60
N ILE A 56 21.60 -30.52 -16.07
CA ILE A 56 20.96 -30.79 -17.36
C ILE A 56 21.02 -29.50 -18.19
N VAL A 57 21.99 -29.48 -19.10
CA VAL A 57 22.07 -28.57 -20.23
C VAL A 57 21.12 -29.10 -21.29
N ALA A 58 20.10 -28.32 -21.64
CA ALA A 58 19.32 -28.53 -22.85
C ALA A 58 19.39 -27.25 -23.68
N THR A 59 20.35 -27.22 -24.58
CA THR A 59 20.42 -26.29 -25.71
C THR A 59 19.51 -26.79 -26.82
N SER A 60 18.52 -25.99 -27.21
CA SER A 60 18.02 -26.02 -28.59
C SER A 60 17.60 -24.61 -29.00
N ALA A 61 18.31 -24.10 -29.99
CA ALA A 61 18.05 -22.83 -30.65
C ALA A 61 16.98 -23.02 -31.75
N LEU A 62 16.08 -22.03 -31.81
CA LEU A 62 15.38 -21.38 -32.94
C LEU A 62 14.86 -22.22 -34.14
N PRO A 63 13.71 -21.82 -34.72
CA PRO A 63 13.80 -20.80 -35.77
C PRO A 63 12.84 -19.63 -35.55
N ALA A 64 13.37 -18.43 -35.84
CA ALA A 64 12.58 -17.23 -36.07
C ALA A 64 11.82 -17.40 -37.39
N VAL A 65 10.49 -17.32 -37.33
CA VAL A 65 9.67 -17.06 -38.51
C VAL A 65 9.62 -15.55 -38.70
N ALA A 66 10.31 -15.10 -39.75
CA ALA A 66 10.13 -13.76 -40.28
C ALA A 66 8.78 -13.74 -41.00
N ASP A 67 7.89 -12.82 -40.61
CA ASP A 67 6.72 -12.51 -41.43
C ASP A 67 6.74 -11.01 -41.77
N SER A 68 7.12 -10.77 -43.01
CA SER A 68 6.53 -9.82 -43.97
C SER A 68 6.01 -8.49 -43.41
N ALA A 69 6.83 -7.44 -43.56
CA ALA A 69 6.34 -6.07 -43.61
C ALA A 69 5.50 -5.85 -44.88
N PRO A 70 4.31 -5.23 -44.81
CA PRO A 70 3.68 -4.66 -45.98
C PRO A 70 4.38 -3.33 -46.32
N ALA A 71 4.84 -3.23 -47.57
CA ALA A 71 5.25 -2.00 -48.21
C ALA A 71 4.10 -0.99 -48.16
N VAL A 72 4.32 0.16 -47.52
CA VAL A 72 3.43 1.30 -47.63
C VAL A 72 3.84 2.04 -48.89
N THR A 73 2.94 2.04 -49.87
CA THR A 73 3.04 2.82 -51.10
C THR A 73 3.16 4.30 -50.76
N SER A 74 4.18 4.94 -51.34
CA SER A 74 4.36 6.39 -51.30
C SER A 74 3.24 7.06 -52.11
N ALA A 75 2.41 7.85 -51.43
CA ALA A 75 1.47 8.75 -52.10
C ALA A 75 2.17 10.05 -52.48
N ASP A 76 1.92 10.48 -53.71
CA ASP A 76 2.35 11.71 -54.37
C ASP A 76 2.34 12.96 -53.47
N VAL A 77 3.46 13.68 -53.45
CA VAL A 77 3.51 15.09 -53.04
C VAL A 77 3.49 15.94 -54.30
N ARG A 78 2.32 16.54 -54.57
CA ARG A 78 2.19 17.66 -55.50
C ARG A 78 2.69 18.95 -54.84
N THR A 79 3.70 19.56 -55.45
CA THR A 79 4.19 20.91 -55.17
C THR A 79 3.11 21.95 -55.47
N GLY A 80 2.78 22.79 -54.48
CA GLY A 80 1.90 23.95 -54.64
C GLY A 80 2.25 25.04 -53.61
N SER A 81 2.64 26.21 -54.12
CA SER A 81 3.03 27.42 -53.38
C SER A 81 1.97 27.97 -52.43
N GLY A 82 2.45 28.52 -51.31
CA GLY A 82 1.91 29.76 -50.71
C GLY A 82 0.61 29.65 -49.92
N GLY A 83 0.71 29.37 -48.63
CA GLY A 83 -0.39 29.57 -47.68
C GLY A 83 -0.05 29.09 -46.28
N ALA A 84 -0.20 29.95 -45.28
CA ALA A 84 0.08 29.65 -43.87
C ALA A 84 -0.71 28.42 -43.40
N ILE A 85 0.01 27.34 -43.09
CA ILE A 85 -0.55 26.11 -42.54
C ILE A 85 -1.03 26.40 -41.11
N ARG A 86 -2.32 26.70 -40.94
CA ARG A 86 -3.02 26.40 -39.69
C ARG A 86 -3.22 24.89 -39.65
N THR A 87 -2.37 24.21 -38.89
CA THR A 87 -2.59 22.80 -38.54
C THR A 87 -3.79 22.71 -37.60
N GLN A 88 -4.99 22.63 -38.17
CA GLN A 88 -6.21 22.26 -37.47
C GLN A 88 -6.73 20.96 -38.06
N THR A 89 -6.08 19.86 -37.66
CA THR A 89 -6.71 18.53 -37.65
C THR A 89 -6.80 18.12 -36.19
N ALA A 90 -7.72 18.76 -35.45
CA ALA A 90 -8.20 18.22 -34.19
C ALA A 90 -9.33 17.24 -34.49
N ASP A 91 -8.95 16.11 -35.09
CA ASP A 91 -9.78 14.92 -34.99
C ASP A 91 -9.95 14.58 -33.50
N THR A 92 -11.18 14.29 -33.12
CA THR A 92 -11.60 14.02 -31.74
C THR A 92 -11.08 12.65 -31.29
N LEU A 93 -9.77 12.56 -31.08
CA LEU A 93 -9.16 11.56 -30.22
C LEU A 93 -8.99 12.21 -28.86
N LEU A 94 -9.80 11.81 -27.88
CA LEU A 94 -9.61 12.23 -26.49
C LEU A 94 -8.11 12.10 -26.16
N PRO A 95 -7.42 13.17 -25.74
CA PRO A 95 -5.98 13.12 -25.61
C PRO A 95 -5.62 12.03 -24.60
N MET A 96 -4.89 11.01 -25.07
CA MET A 96 -4.27 10.03 -24.18
C MET A 96 -3.51 10.82 -23.11
N VAL A 97 -3.75 10.50 -21.83
CA VAL A 97 -3.15 11.25 -20.72
C VAL A 97 -1.64 11.34 -20.93
N SER A 98 -1.06 12.55 -20.96
CA SER A 98 0.38 12.69 -21.24
C SER A 98 1.25 12.10 -20.13
N LYS A 99 2.49 11.72 -20.45
CA LYS A 99 3.48 11.22 -19.47
C LYS A 99 3.71 12.23 -18.34
N ALA A 100 3.84 13.51 -18.67
CA ALA A 100 4.01 14.58 -17.68
C ALA A 100 2.80 14.67 -16.73
N LYS A 101 1.57 14.55 -17.26
CA LYS A 101 0.35 14.53 -16.43
C LYS A 101 0.32 13.30 -15.51
N ARG A 102 0.68 12.12 -16.02
CA ARG A 102 0.80 10.90 -15.19
C ARG A 102 1.79 11.07 -14.06
N LEU A 103 2.98 11.62 -14.33
CA LEU A 103 4.01 11.86 -13.31
C LEU A 103 3.58 12.89 -12.27
N LYS A 104 2.87 13.95 -12.68
CA LYS A 104 2.29 14.94 -11.75
C LYS A 104 1.28 14.30 -10.80
N VAL A 105 0.36 13.48 -11.34
CA VAL A 105 -0.61 12.76 -10.53
C VAL A 105 0.09 11.72 -9.65
N LEU A 106 1.00 10.92 -10.19
CA LEU A 106 1.77 9.92 -9.45
C LEU A 106 2.51 10.56 -8.26
N LYS A 107 3.13 11.74 -8.44
CA LYS A 107 3.75 12.50 -7.36
C LYS A 107 2.74 12.87 -6.27
N SER A 108 1.54 13.33 -6.64
CA SER A 108 0.49 13.67 -5.66
C SER A 108 -0.07 12.47 -4.88
N LEU A 109 0.02 11.25 -5.42
CA LEU A 109 -0.42 10.02 -4.75
C LEU A 109 0.66 9.39 -3.87
N THR A 110 1.92 9.74 -4.13
CA THR A 110 3.11 9.18 -3.46
C THR A 110 3.88 10.22 -2.67
N SER A 111 3.24 11.32 -2.27
CA SER A 111 3.86 12.33 -1.41
C SER A 111 3.59 12.03 0.06
N LYS A 112 4.34 12.70 0.93
CA LYS A 112 4.09 12.69 2.36
C LYS A 112 2.79 13.44 2.69
N GLY A 113 2.10 12.96 3.72
CA GLY A 113 0.99 13.65 4.36
C GLY A 113 -0.39 13.10 4.00
N GLU A 114 -1.37 13.40 4.85
CA GLU A 114 -2.73 12.87 4.78
C GLU A 114 -3.40 13.14 3.43
N ARG A 115 -3.22 14.34 2.87
CA ARG A 115 -3.76 14.69 1.54
C ARG A 115 -3.34 13.70 0.44
N SER A 116 -2.09 13.22 0.47
CA SER A 116 -1.59 12.24 -0.49
C SER A 116 -2.20 10.86 -0.25
N VAL A 117 -2.39 10.48 1.02
CA VAL A 117 -2.99 9.20 1.42
C VAL A 117 -4.47 9.16 1.00
N THR A 118 -5.24 10.19 1.31
CA THR A 118 -6.65 10.32 0.89
C THR A 118 -6.77 10.32 -0.64
N ALA A 119 -5.87 11.03 -1.34
CA ALA A 119 -5.86 11.03 -2.80
C ALA A 119 -5.54 9.64 -3.37
N TRP A 120 -4.61 8.91 -2.77
CA TRP A 120 -4.28 7.54 -3.15
C TRP A 120 -5.46 6.59 -2.95
N TYR A 121 -6.11 6.59 -1.78
CA TYR A 121 -7.32 5.79 -1.53
C TYR A 121 -8.45 6.11 -2.51
N LYS A 122 -8.66 7.40 -2.82
CA LYS A 122 -9.65 7.80 -3.82
C LYS A 122 -9.35 7.23 -5.22
N HIS A 123 -8.08 7.13 -5.60
CA HIS A 123 -7.70 6.53 -6.88
C HIS A 123 -7.76 5.00 -6.85
N LEU A 124 -7.43 4.39 -5.71
CA LEU A 124 -7.59 2.95 -5.50
C LEU A 124 -9.07 2.55 -5.60
N GLY A 125 -9.98 3.28 -4.95
CA GLY A 125 -11.42 3.03 -5.04
C GLY A 125 -11.93 3.14 -6.48
N LYS A 126 -11.47 4.13 -7.24
CA LYS A 126 -11.81 4.24 -8.68
C LYS A 126 -11.31 3.05 -9.49
N TYR A 127 -10.10 2.56 -9.18
CA TYR A 127 -9.56 1.38 -9.85
C TYR A 127 -10.39 0.14 -9.53
N GLN A 128 -10.80 -0.04 -8.28
CA GLN A 128 -11.65 -1.14 -7.83
C GLN A 128 -13.04 -1.11 -8.49
N THR A 129 -13.57 0.07 -8.82
CA THR A 129 -14.82 0.22 -9.59
C THR A 129 -14.59 0.23 -11.11
N GLY A 130 -13.46 -0.28 -11.60
CA GLY A 130 -13.19 -0.47 -13.03
C GLY A 130 -12.52 0.69 -13.78
N SER A 131 -12.22 1.82 -13.12
CA SER A 131 -11.59 2.98 -13.76
C SER A 131 -10.09 3.06 -13.54
N ASN A 132 -9.30 2.84 -14.61
CA ASN A 132 -7.85 3.09 -14.60
C ASN A 132 -7.45 4.18 -15.60
N LYS A 133 -7.97 5.40 -15.42
CA LYS A 133 -7.74 6.56 -16.32
C LYS A 133 -6.27 6.82 -16.64
N TYR A 134 -5.39 6.67 -15.66
CA TYR A 134 -3.96 6.95 -15.79
C TYR A 134 -3.14 5.74 -16.25
N LYS A 135 -3.75 4.55 -16.35
CA LYS A 135 -3.09 3.26 -16.66
C LYS A 135 -1.94 2.95 -15.70
N PHE A 136 -2.15 3.30 -14.43
CA PHE A 136 -1.22 2.97 -13.34
C PHE A 136 -1.24 1.47 -13.06
N VAL A 137 -0.11 0.96 -12.59
CA VAL A 137 0.03 -0.41 -12.09
C VAL A 137 -0.45 -0.44 -10.65
N TRP A 138 -1.50 -1.21 -10.39
CA TRP A 138 -2.10 -1.36 -9.06
C TRP A 138 -1.82 -2.73 -8.41
N LYS A 139 -1.16 -3.63 -9.15
CA LYS A 139 -0.72 -4.94 -8.65
C LYS A 139 0.15 -4.74 -7.41
N THR A 140 -0.10 -5.58 -6.40
CA THR A 140 0.60 -5.60 -5.12
C THR A 140 0.69 -7.04 -4.67
N ASP A 141 1.83 -7.40 -4.09
CA ASP A 141 2.05 -8.61 -3.27
C ASP A 141 1.99 -8.27 -1.77
N TYR A 142 1.52 -7.06 -1.45
CA TYR A 142 1.42 -6.50 -0.12
C TYR A 142 2.78 -6.51 0.58
N CYS A 143 2.89 -6.97 1.83
CA CYS A 143 4.17 -6.96 2.51
C CYS A 143 4.88 -8.31 2.30
N SER A 144 5.70 -8.40 1.25
CA SER A 144 6.51 -9.60 0.94
C SER A 144 7.77 -9.78 1.80
N GLY A 145 7.93 -8.97 2.85
CA GLY A 145 9.05 -9.05 3.78
C GLY A 145 8.90 -10.18 4.83
N PRO A 146 9.96 -10.49 5.59
CA PRO A 146 9.94 -11.54 6.62
C PRO A 146 9.05 -11.21 7.82
N ALA A 147 8.59 -9.96 7.96
CA ALA A 147 7.67 -9.55 8.99
C ALA A 147 6.23 -9.70 8.48
N THR A 148 5.30 -10.06 9.37
CA THR A 148 3.87 -10.14 9.03
C THR A 148 3.30 -8.75 8.73
N GLU A 149 2.21 -8.67 7.97
CA GLU A 149 1.45 -7.42 7.72
C GLU A 149 0.75 -6.92 8.98
N LYS A 150 0.12 -7.86 9.70
CA LYS A 150 -0.55 -7.62 10.97
C LYS A 150 0.51 -7.46 12.07
N GLN A 151 0.39 -6.38 12.82
CA GLN A 151 1.28 -6.07 13.95
C GLN A 151 0.56 -6.24 15.28
N PRO A 152 1.32 -6.45 16.38
CA PRO A 152 0.77 -6.47 17.72
C PRO A 152 -0.06 -5.22 18.03
N GLY A 153 -1.19 -5.40 18.72
CA GLY A 153 -2.13 -4.31 19.00
C GLY A 153 -3.13 -4.01 17.89
N GLY A 154 -3.22 -4.88 16.89
CA GLY A 154 -4.23 -4.81 15.82
C GLY A 154 -3.89 -3.82 14.70
N TYR A 155 -2.65 -3.35 14.61
CA TYR A 155 -2.20 -2.52 13.49
C TYR A 155 -1.97 -3.35 12.24
N ASP A 156 -2.06 -2.71 11.08
CA ASP A 156 -2.06 -3.40 9.80
C ASP A 156 -1.35 -2.61 8.71
N PHE A 157 -0.21 -3.13 8.23
CA PHE A 157 0.60 -2.46 7.21
C PHE A 157 0.23 -2.83 5.77
N SER A 158 -0.80 -3.66 5.52
CA SER A 158 -1.15 -4.11 4.15
C SER A 158 -1.33 -2.93 3.18
N LEU A 159 -2.05 -1.89 3.58
CA LEU A 159 -2.31 -0.72 2.72
C LEU A 159 -1.09 0.21 2.58
N ASP A 160 -0.23 0.25 3.60
CA ASP A 160 1.03 0.99 3.54
C ASP A 160 1.98 0.34 2.51
N CYS A 161 2.08 -1.00 2.56
CA CYS A 161 2.83 -1.79 1.57
C CYS A 161 2.24 -1.63 0.17
N HIS A 162 0.91 -1.69 0.01
CA HIS A 162 0.28 -1.47 -1.31
C HIS A 162 0.63 -0.10 -1.89
N ARG A 163 0.64 0.96 -1.08
CA ARG A 163 1.02 2.30 -1.55
C ARG A 163 2.50 2.41 -1.91
N HIS A 164 3.37 1.73 -1.17
CA HIS A 164 4.80 1.62 -1.48
C HIS A 164 5.03 0.93 -2.83
N ASP A 165 4.39 -0.22 -3.02
CA ASP A 165 4.40 -1.02 -4.24
C ASP A 165 3.91 -0.24 -5.46
N PHE A 166 2.80 0.47 -5.28
CA PHE A 166 2.25 1.38 -6.27
C PHE A 166 3.29 2.42 -6.69
N GLY A 167 4.01 3.02 -5.73
CA GLY A 167 5.10 3.95 -6.02
C GLY A 167 6.22 3.29 -6.82
N TYR A 168 6.75 2.16 -6.35
CA TYR A 168 7.85 1.44 -6.98
C TYR A 168 7.55 1.08 -8.44
N ARG A 169 6.42 0.39 -8.66
CA ARG A 169 6.03 -0.13 -9.98
C ARG A 169 5.80 0.99 -10.98
N ASN A 170 5.10 2.06 -10.56
CA ASN A 170 4.78 3.16 -11.48
C ASN A 170 5.99 4.06 -11.76
N TYR A 171 6.85 4.35 -10.77
CA TYR A 171 8.06 5.12 -11.08
C TYR A 171 9.01 4.31 -11.97
N LYS A 172 9.25 3.02 -11.70
CA LYS A 172 10.05 2.16 -12.61
C LYS A 172 9.47 2.17 -14.04
N LYS A 173 8.13 2.07 -14.18
CA LYS A 173 7.43 2.11 -15.48
C LYS A 173 7.62 3.43 -16.24
N TYR A 174 7.49 4.59 -15.60
CA TYR A 174 7.48 5.87 -16.32
C TYR A 174 8.83 6.57 -16.39
N VAL A 175 9.72 6.38 -15.41
CA VAL A 175 11.03 7.05 -15.36
C VAL A 175 12.21 6.09 -15.60
N GLY A 176 11.94 4.79 -15.75
CA GLY A 176 12.96 3.76 -15.89
C GLY A 176 13.62 3.37 -14.56
N GLY A 177 14.30 2.22 -14.54
CA GLY A 177 14.96 1.68 -13.34
C GLY A 177 16.04 2.60 -12.78
N TYR A 178 16.89 3.17 -13.65
CA TYR A 178 17.94 4.11 -13.27
C TYR A 178 17.36 5.39 -12.63
N GLY A 179 16.40 6.03 -13.31
CA GLY A 179 15.75 7.24 -12.82
C GLY A 179 15.02 7.02 -11.49
N PHE A 180 14.36 5.87 -11.35
CA PHE A 180 13.74 5.48 -10.10
C PHE A 180 14.77 5.34 -8.96
N LYS A 181 15.84 4.55 -9.17
CA LYS A 181 16.87 4.29 -8.16
C LYS A 181 17.55 5.59 -7.69
N LYS A 182 17.86 6.49 -8.62
CA LYS A 182 18.59 7.74 -8.35
C LYS A 182 17.74 8.83 -7.72
N TYR A 183 16.51 9.05 -8.20
CA TYR A 183 15.75 10.27 -7.86
C TYR A 183 14.47 10.04 -7.07
N HIS A 184 13.93 8.82 -7.03
CA HIS A 184 12.59 8.59 -6.47
C HIS A 184 12.56 7.55 -5.35
N ARG A 185 13.42 6.52 -5.38
CA ARG A 185 13.41 5.41 -4.42
C ARG A 185 13.38 5.89 -2.96
N LYS A 186 14.36 6.71 -2.56
CA LYS A 186 14.45 7.24 -1.19
C LYS A 186 13.16 7.94 -0.76
N ARG A 187 12.58 8.78 -1.63
CA ARG A 187 11.34 9.50 -1.32
C ARG A 187 10.17 8.54 -1.11
N ILE A 188 10.06 7.49 -1.91
CA ILE A 188 9.00 6.48 -1.76
C ILE A 188 9.19 5.68 -0.46
N ASP A 189 10.42 5.31 -0.13
CA ASP A 189 10.72 4.62 1.14
C ASP A 189 10.42 5.52 2.35
N ASP A 190 10.77 6.81 2.28
CA ASP A 190 10.49 7.78 3.35
C ASP A 190 8.98 8.02 3.53
N VAL A 191 8.20 7.87 2.46
CA VAL A 191 6.73 7.95 2.47
C VAL A 191 6.14 6.69 3.10
N PHE A 192 6.66 5.51 2.76
CA PHE A 192 6.26 4.24 3.36
C PHE A 192 6.49 4.20 4.87
N LEU A 193 7.66 4.66 5.35
CA LEU A 193 7.91 4.80 6.79
C LEU A 193 6.91 5.75 7.47
N GLN A 194 6.51 6.82 6.79
CA GLN A 194 5.52 7.74 7.33
C GLN A 194 4.15 7.08 7.49
N ASP A 195 3.73 6.30 6.49
CA ASP A 195 2.43 5.63 6.51
C ASP A 195 2.35 4.62 7.64
N MET A 196 3.33 3.73 7.74
CA MET A 196 3.42 2.76 8.84
C MET A 196 3.42 3.44 10.21
N ARG A 197 4.17 4.56 10.37
CA ARG A 197 4.16 5.34 11.62
C ARG A 197 2.82 6.02 11.90
N SER A 198 2.04 6.34 10.87
CA SER A 198 0.70 6.91 11.01
C SER A 198 -0.30 5.83 11.40
N GLU A 199 -0.17 4.64 10.82
CA GLU A 199 -0.92 3.44 11.22
C GLU A 199 -0.65 3.08 12.68
N CYS A 200 0.60 3.13 13.15
CA CYS A 200 0.94 2.94 14.57
C CYS A 200 0.33 4.01 15.51
N LYS A 201 -0.21 5.11 14.99
CA LYS A 201 -0.93 6.14 15.78
C LYS A 201 -2.44 5.94 15.73
N ARG A 202 -2.94 4.97 14.97
CA ARG A 202 -4.37 4.68 14.83
C ARG A 202 -4.98 4.40 16.20
N LYS A 203 -6.11 5.04 16.44
CA LYS A 203 -6.96 4.80 17.61
C LYS A 203 -8.04 3.80 17.21
N PHE A 204 -8.39 2.93 18.13
CA PHE A 204 -9.38 1.88 17.92
C PHE A 204 -10.58 2.25 18.78
N TRP A 205 -11.77 2.26 18.18
CA TRP A 205 -13.00 2.45 18.94
C TRP A 205 -13.29 1.17 19.74
N GLY A 206 -13.61 1.31 21.03
CA GLY A 206 -13.77 0.15 21.91
C GLY A 206 -12.48 -0.65 22.12
N ASP A 207 -11.32 0.03 22.15
CA ASP A 207 -10.03 -0.61 22.38
C ASP A 207 -10.01 -1.44 23.68
N PRO A 208 -9.85 -2.78 23.61
CA PRO A 208 -9.88 -3.63 24.80
C PRO A 208 -8.56 -3.56 25.60
N LEU A 209 -7.52 -2.92 25.07
CA LEU A 209 -6.20 -2.90 25.71
C LEU A 209 -6.10 -1.77 26.75
N PRO A 210 -5.54 -2.02 27.95
CA PRO A 210 -5.25 -0.96 28.91
C PRO A 210 -4.17 0.00 28.37
N PRO A 211 -4.15 1.27 28.80
CA PRO A 211 -3.25 2.30 28.25
C PRO A 211 -1.76 1.91 28.24
N ALA A 212 -1.29 1.23 29.29
CA ALA A 212 0.09 0.76 29.38
C ALA A 212 0.42 -0.29 28.31
N LEU A 213 -0.49 -1.23 28.05
CA LEU A 213 -0.30 -2.25 27.01
C LEU A 213 -0.40 -1.62 25.62
N ARG A 214 -1.32 -0.68 25.41
CA ARG A 214 -1.42 0.09 24.17
C ARG A 214 -0.13 0.86 23.85
N LYS A 215 0.50 1.48 24.86
CA LYS A 215 1.80 2.14 24.70
C LYS A 215 2.88 1.16 24.24
N LYS A 216 2.93 -0.05 24.82
CA LYS A 216 3.87 -1.11 24.42
C LYS A 216 3.60 -1.59 22.98
N MET A 217 2.34 -1.82 22.62
CA MET A 217 1.96 -2.22 21.25
C MET A 217 2.33 -1.17 20.21
N ARG A 218 2.07 0.11 20.51
CA ARG A 218 2.50 1.22 19.64
C ARG A 218 4.02 1.28 19.49
N ALA A 219 4.79 1.05 20.56
CA ALA A 219 6.25 1.01 20.47
C ALA A 219 6.74 -0.16 19.60
N ALA A 220 6.14 -1.35 19.77
CA ALA A 220 6.43 -2.51 18.93
C ALA A 220 6.11 -2.24 17.45
N CYS A 221 4.93 -1.68 17.14
CA CYS A 221 4.54 -1.27 15.80
C CYS A 221 5.57 -0.31 15.17
N ASN A 222 6.01 0.72 15.90
CA ASN A 222 7.01 1.66 15.39
C ASN A 222 8.38 1.01 15.16
N LYS A 223 8.76 0.03 15.98
CA LYS A 223 9.98 -0.77 15.78
C LYS A 223 9.88 -1.57 14.49
N THR A 224 8.77 -2.27 14.27
CA THR A 224 8.55 -3.01 13.02
C THR A 224 8.54 -2.09 11.80
N ALA A 225 7.89 -0.92 11.87
CA ALA A 225 7.90 0.08 10.80
C ALA A 225 9.33 0.51 10.42
N LYS A 226 10.22 0.65 11.41
CA LYS A 226 11.63 0.93 11.17
C LYS A 226 12.31 -0.26 10.46
N THR A 227 12.09 -1.48 10.92
CA THR A 227 12.64 -2.69 10.28
C THR A 227 12.23 -2.78 8.80
N TYR A 228 10.94 -2.58 8.50
CA TYR A 228 10.46 -2.54 7.12
C TYR A 228 11.18 -1.50 6.26
N TYR A 229 11.32 -0.28 6.79
CA TYR A 229 12.06 0.79 6.12
C TYR A 229 13.52 0.39 5.86
N ASP A 230 14.23 -0.07 6.89
CA ASP A 230 15.63 -0.47 6.77
C ASP A 230 15.81 -1.59 5.72
N THR A 231 14.89 -2.56 5.69
CA THR A 231 14.87 -3.64 4.68
C THR A 231 14.71 -3.09 3.27
N VAL A 232 13.72 -2.22 2.99
CA VAL A 232 13.54 -1.68 1.62
C VAL A 232 14.66 -0.73 1.21
N ARG A 233 15.27 0.00 2.16
CA ARG A 233 16.44 0.84 1.91
C ARG A 233 17.64 -0.02 1.48
N THR A 234 17.83 -1.14 2.16
CA THR A 234 18.93 -2.08 1.92
C THR A 234 18.70 -2.88 0.65
N PHE A 235 17.57 -3.58 0.52
CA PHE A 235 17.35 -4.58 -0.53
C PHE A 235 16.47 -4.11 -1.70
N GLY A 236 15.77 -2.97 -1.60
CA GLY A 236 14.83 -2.50 -2.64
C GLY A 236 15.46 -2.04 -3.96
N HIS A 237 16.74 -2.33 -4.18
CA HIS A 237 17.47 -2.07 -5.43
C HIS A 237 17.90 -3.35 -6.16
N LEU A 238 17.76 -4.51 -5.51
CA LEU A 238 17.87 -5.83 -6.12
C LEU A 238 16.62 -6.08 -6.99
#